data_AF-A0A5K1CM09-F1
#
_entry.id   AF-A0A5K1CM09-F1
#
_cell.length_a   1.000
_cell.length_b   1.000
_cell.length_c   1.000
_cell.angle_alpha   90.00
_cell.angle_beta   90.00
_cell.angle_gamma   90.00
#
_symmetry.space_group_name_H-M   'P 1'
#
loop_
_entity.id
_entity.type
_entity.pdbx_description
1 polymer ?
#
loop_
_entity_poly.entity_id
_entity_poly.type
_entity_poly.pdbx_seq_one_letter_code
_entity_poly.pdbx_strand_id
1 'polypeptide(L)'
;SKYWWVLVDSFESLEVETLSSLKDLDMHPITVGPLVPTAYVSKKDHKDSSFGGDLVSKKQKDDGGKVIVDWLHTKPPASVVYVSFGSMATLIVAQIDEIAYGLIESGTTSYGWAVGPPKDYGGFPSSSM
;
A
#
# COMPACT_ATOMS: atom_id res chain seq x y z
N SER A 1 6.47 -38.29 -11.09
CA SER A 1 6.48 -36.82 -11.18
C SER A 1 5.61 -36.26 -10.08
N LYS A 2 6.05 -35.24 -9.33
CA LYS A 2 5.31 -34.65 -8.21
C LYS A 2 4.75 -33.31 -8.66
N TYR A 3 3.48 -33.28 -9.03
CA TYR A 3 2.78 -32.06 -9.43
C TYR A 3 2.62 -31.13 -8.22
N TRP A 4 2.98 -29.86 -8.39
CA TRP A 4 2.86 -28.83 -7.34
C TRP A 4 1.75 -27.84 -7.74
N TRP A 5 0.68 -27.80 -6.95
CA TRP A 5 -0.36 -26.80 -7.09
C TRP A 5 0.08 -25.52 -6.38
N VAL A 6 0.03 -24.39 -7.08
CA VAL A 6 0.44 -23.08 -6.57
C VAL A 6 -0.82 -22.23 -6.48
N LEU A 7 -1.20 -21.78 -5.29
CA LEU A 7 -2.21 -20.73 -5.19
C LEU A 7 -1.53 -19.38 -5.41
N VAL A 8 -2.06 -18.58 -6.33
CA VAL A 8 -1.51 -17.28 -6.69
C VAL A 8 -2.57 -16.21 -6.39
N ASP A 9 -2.23 -15.23 -5.55
CA ASP A 9 -3.08 -14.05 -5.31
C ASP A 9 -2.98 -13.08 -6.49
N SER A 10 -3.63 -13.46 -7.58
CA SER A 10 -3.65 -12.77 -8.87
C SER A 10 -4.90 -13.22 -9.64
N PHE A 11 -5.04 -12.78 -10.88
CA PHE A 11 -6.06 -13.25 -11.83
C PHE A 11 -5.48 -13.36 -13.24
N GLU A 12 -6.07 -14.22 -14.06
CA GLU A 12 -5.47 -14.65 -15.33
C GLU A 12 -5.10 -13.50 -16.28
N SER A 13 -5.98 -12.51 -16.44
CA SER A 13 -5.71 -11.37 -17.33
C SER A 13 -4.66 -10.39 -16.81
N LEU A 14 -4.23 -10.50 -15.55
CA LEU A 14 -3.15 -9.68 -14.99
C LEU A 14 -1.76 -10.24 -15.31
N GLU A 15 -1.62 -11.57 -15.31
CA GLU A 15 -0.31 -12.25 -15.30
C GLU A 15 -0.20 -13.38 -16.33
N VAL A 16 -0.71 -13.15 -17.54
CA VAL A 16 -0.77 -14.15 -18.62
C VAL A 16 0.59 -14.82 -18.88
N GLU A 17 1.66 -14.03 -18.98
CA GLU A 17 3.02 -14.52 -19.27
C GLU A 17 3.64 -15.28 -18.10
N THR A 18 3.48 -14.76 -16.87
CA THR A 18 3.97 -15.41 -15.64
C THR A 18 3.30 -16.76 -15.43
N LEU A 19 1.97 -16.84 -15.59
CA LEU A 19 1.20 -18.07 -15.43
C LEU A 19 1.55 -19.12 -16.49
N SER A 20 1.86 -18.68 -17.71
CA SER A 20 2.34 -19.56 -18.78
C SER A 20 3.71 -20.12 -18.44
N SER A 21 4.63 -19.27 -17.98
CA SER A 21 5.98 -19.67 -17.56
C SER A 21 5.96 -20.67 -16.41
N LEU A 22 5.02 -20.54 -15.46
CA LEU A 22 4.85 -21.52 -14.38
C LEU A 22 4.39 -22.90 -14.89
N LYS A 23 3.51 -22.94 -15.89
CA LYS A 23 3.06 -24.19 -16.51
C LYS A 23 4.21 -24.90 -17.22
N ASP A 24 5.09 -24.15 -17.89
CA ASP A 24 6.29 -24.68 -18.55
C ASP A 24 7.29 -25.30 -17.56
N LEU A 25 7.23 -24.91 -16.28
CA LEU A 25 8.02 -25.48 -15.18
C LEU A 25 7.31 -26.68 -14.50
N ASP A 26 6.31 -27.28 -15.14
CA ASP A 26 5.47 -28.35 -14.59
C ASP A 26 4.73 -27.95 -13.27
N MET A 27 4.49 -26.65 -13.07
CA MET A 27 3.68 -26.13 -11.96
C MET A 27 2.23 -25.92 -12.40
N HIS A 28 1.29 -26.06 -11.47
CA HIS A 28 -0.13 -25.79 -11.73
C HIS A 28 -0.59 -24.56 -10.95
N PRO A 29 -0.44 -23.35 -11.52
CA PRO A 29 -0.93 -22.15 -10.88
C PRO A 29 -2.47 -22.10 -10.91
N ILE A 30 -3.06 -21.85 -9.75
CA ILE A 30 -4.47 -21.54 -9.56
C ILE A 30 -4.53 -20.12 -9.03
N THR A 31 -5.01 -19.20 -9.87
CA THR A 31 -5.23 -17.80 -9.48
C THR A 31 -6.48 -17.70 -8.61
N VAL A 32 -6.34 -17.19 -7.39
CA VAL A 32 -7.43 -17.05 -6.39
C VAL A 32 -7.69 -15.60 -5.99
N GLY A 33 -7.03 -14.65 -6.64
CA GLY A 33 -7.08 -13.24 -6.31
C GLY A 33 -8.14 -12.43 -7.07
N PRO A 34 -8.23 -11.12 -6.81
CA PRO A 34 -7.46 -10.42 -5.78
C PRO A 34 -8.01 -10.71 -4.37
N LEU A 35 -7.15 -11.15 -3.45
CA LEU A 35 -7.47 -11.35 -2.03
C LEU A 35 -7.46 -10.02 -1.27
N VAL A 36 -8.12 -8.99 -1.83
CA VAL A 36 -8.33 -7.71 -1.16
C VAL A 36 -9.54 -7.85 -0.23
N PRO A 37 -9.51 -7.31 1.00
CA PRO A 37 -10.63 -7.43 1.91
C PRO A 37 -11.90 -6.86 1.29
N THR A 38 -13.00 -7.62 1.38
CA THR A 38 -14.28 -7.26 0.75
C THR A 38 -14.83 -5.93 1.26
N ALA A 39 -14.48 -5.51 2.48
CA ALA A 39 -14.81 -4.19 3.01
C ALA A 39 -14.29 -3.01 2.15
N TYR A 40 -13.24 -3.21 1.36
CA TYR A 40 -12.69 -2.18 0.47
C TYR A 40 -13.23 -2.25 -0.96
N VAL A 41 -13.85 -3.36 -1.35
CA VAL A 41 -14.32 -3.63 -2.73
C VAL A 41 -15.85 -3.61 -2.83
N SER A 42 -16.53 -4.11 -1.80
CA SER A 42 -17.99 -4.21 -1.75
C SER A 42 -18.60 -3.04 -1.02
N LYS A 43 -19.62 -2.41 -1.61
CA LYS A 43 -20.45 -1.38 -0.94
C LYS A 43 -21.42 -1.97 0.11
N LYS A 44 -21.34 -3.27 0.39
CA LYS A 44 -22.20 -3.95 1.36
C LYS A 44 -21.40 -4.35 2.60
N ASP A 45 -21.92 -3.91 3.74
CA ASP A 45 -21.60 -4.31 5.11
C ASP A 45 -20.16 -4.09 5.58
N HIS A 46 -19.92 -2.92 6.20
CA HIS A 46 -18.70 -2.53 6.94
C HIS A 46 -18.40 -3.37 8.20
N LYS A 47 -19.02 -4.54 8.38
CA LYS A 47 -18.88 -5.33 9.62
C LYS A 47 -17.70 -6.30 9.59
N ASP A 48 -17.26 -6.75 8.41
CA ASP A 48 -16.07 -7.58 8.26
C ASP A 48 -14.88 -6.74 7.78
N SER A 49 -14.27 -6.00 8.70
CA SER A 49 -13.05 -5.24 8.43
C SER A 49 -11.77 -6.06 8.62
N SER A 50 -11.87 -7.32 9.07
CA SER A 50 -10.70 -8.16 9.30
C SER A 50 -10.31 -8.87 8.00
N PHE A 51 -9.16 -8.50 7.47
CA PHE A 51 -8.44 -9.37 6.57
C PHE A 51 -7.79 -10.49 7.37
N GLY A 52 -7.95 -11.75 6.97
CA GLY A 52 -7.25 -12.88 7.59
C GLY A 52 -5.72 -12.83 7.48
N GLY A 53 -5.18 -11.90 6.66
CA GLY A 53 -3.77 -11.61 6.51
C GLY A 53 -3.31 -10.28 7.11
N ASP A 54 -4.04 -9.71 8.08
CA ASP A 54 -3.58 -8.53 8.80
C ASP A 54 -2.35 -8.87 9.66
N LEU A 55 -1.16 -8.64 9.11
CA LEU A 55 0.12 -8.95 9.76
C LEU A 55 0.45 -7.97 10.90
N VAL A 56 -0.33 -6.90 11.07
CA VAL A 56 -0.08 -5.85 12.07
C VAL A 56 -1.27 -5.79 13.03
N SER A 57 -1.12 -6.44 14.18
CA SER A 57 -2.15 -6.56 15.23
C SER A 57 -2.49 -5.26 15.98
N LYS A 58 -2.10 -4.08 15.48
CA LYS A 58 -2.40 -2.80 16.12
C LYS A 58 -3.57 -2.12 15.44
N LYS A 59 -4.79 -2.47 15.87
CA LYS A 59 -5.94 -1.56 15.75
C LYS A 59 -5.74 -0.40 16.71
N GLN A 60 -4.91 0.57 16.33
CA GLN A 60 -5.00 1.88 16.96
C GLN A 60 -6.29 2.54 16.45
N LYS A 61 -7.19 2.90 17.37
CA LYS A 61 -8.28 3.83 17.08
C LYS A 61 -7.64 5.19 16.83
N ASP A 62 -7.20 5.41 15.60
CA ASP A 62 -6.63 6.68 15.18
C ASP A 62 -7.70 7.48 14.45
N ASP A 63 -8.03 8.65 14.98
CA ASP A 63 -8.92 9.63 14.36
C ASP A 63 -8.31 10.24 13.08
N GLY A 64 -7.00 10.07 12.88
CA GLY A 64 -6.29 10.47 11.66
C GLY A 64 -6.86 9.88 10.37
N GLY A 65 -7.39 8.65 10.41
CA GLY A 65 -8.04 8.03 9.25
C GLY A 65 -9.27 8.80 8.77
N LYS A 66 -10.08 9.31 9.70
CA LYS A 66 -11.27 10.12 9.38
C LYS A 66 -10.87 11.49 8.83
N VAL A 67 -9.85 12.11 9.41
CA VAL A 67 -9.35 13.43 8.96
C VAL A 67 -8.86 13.38 7.52
N ILE A 68 -8.12 12.33 7.14
CA ILE A 68 -7.62 12.16 5.75
C ILE A 68 -8.77 11.94 4.77
N VAL A 69 -9.76 11.11 5.13
CA VAL A 69 -10.94 10.85 4.27
C VAL A 69 -11.76 12.13 4.08
N ASP A 70 -12.01 12.88 5.15
CA ASP A 70 -12.71 14.16 5.08
C ASP A 70 -11.94 15.18 4.21
N TRP A 71 -10.60 15.23 4.33
CA TRP A 71 -9.76 16.05 3.46
C TRP A 71 -9.82 15.63 1.99
N LEU A 72 -9.80 14.32 1.69
CA LEU A 72 -9.93 13.79 0.33
C LEU A 72 -11.27 14.20 -0.31
N HIS A 73 -12.36 14.22 0.48
CA HIS A 73 -13.67 14.67 0.00
C HIS A 73 -13.72 16.13 -0.44
N THR A 74 -12.73 16.96 -0.05
CA THR A 74 -12.62 18.36 -0.49
C THR A 74 -11.94 18.52 -1.85
N LYS A 75 -11.39 17.46 -2.43
CA LYS A 75 -10.58 17.50 -3.66
C LYS A 75 -11.37 17.01 -4.87
N PRO A 76 -11.09 17.53 -6.09
CA PRO A 76 -11.65 16.97 -7.31
C PRO A 76 -11.32 15.47 -7.48
N PRO A 77 -12.17 14.71 -8.19
CA PRO A 77 -11.87 13.32 -8.52
C PRO A 77 -10.54 13.19 -9.27
N ALA A 78 -9.76 12.16 -8.92
CA ALA A 78 -8.47 11.85 -9.56
C ALA A 78 -7.43 12.99 -9.53
N SER A 79 -7.52 13.92 -8.59
CA SER A 79 -6.59 15.07 -8.48
C SER A 79 -5.58 14.97 -7.34
N VAL A 80 -5.57 13.86 -6.59
CA VAL A 80 -4.67 13.66 -5.44
C VAL A 80 -3.75 12.51 -5.73
N VAL A 81 -2.45 12.73 -5.54
CA VAL A 81 -1.45 11.66 -5.59
C VAL A 81 -1.29 11.06 -4.21
N TYR A 82 -1.50 9.73 -4.10
CA TYR A 82 -1.19 8.98 -2.88
C TYR A 82 0.22 8.40 -2.97
N VAL A 83 1.03 8.66 -1.95
CA VAL A 83 2.41 8.18 -1.83
C VAL A 83 2.53 7.29 -0.59
N SER A 84 2.96 6.06 -0.78
CA SER A 84 3.22 5.11 0.30
C SER A 84 4.21 4.05 -0.17
N PHE A 85 5.20 3.76 0.69
CA PHE A 85 6.17 2.69 0.46
C PHE A 85 5.84 1.42 1.28
N GLY A 86 4.65 1.38 1.89
CA GLY A 86 4.25 0.32 2.80
C GLY A 86 5.03 0.34 4.12
N SER A 87 4.72 -0.63 4.98
CA SER A 87 5.32 -0.74 6.32
C SER A 87 6.73 -1.35 6.34
N MET A 88 7.11 -2.06 5.27
CA MET A 88 8.37 -2.81 5.19
C MET A 88 9.55 -1.97 4.71
N ALA A 89 9.29 -0.89 3.99
CA ALA A 89 10.33 0.01 3.51
C ALA A 89 10.59 1.13 4.52
N THR A 90 11.88 1.41 4.78
CA THR A 90 12.30 2.57 5.58
C THR A 90 13.29 3.38 4.76
N LEU A 91 12.93 4.64 4.48
CA LEU A 91 13.74 5.55 3.70
C LEU A 91 14.76 6.27 4.58
N ILE A 92 15.88 6.69 4.00
CA ILE A 92 16.79 7.65 4.64
C ILE A 92 16.30 9.09 4.41
N VAL A 93 16.78 10.03 5.22
CA VAL A 93 16.40 11.46 5.12
C VAL A 93 16.59 11.98 3.70
N ALA A 94 17.75 11.71 3.08
CA ALA A 94 18.03 12.18 1.73
C ALA A 94 17.00 11.68 0.68
N GLN A 95 16.49 10.45 0.83
CA GLN A 95 15.45 9.94 -0.09
C GLN A 95 14.10 10.61 0.14
N ILE A 96 13.75 10.87 1.40
CA ILE A 96 12.53 11.61 1.75
C ILE A 96 12.61 13.03 1.17
N ASP A 97 13.76 13.70 1.30
CA ASP A 97 13.97 15.05 0.76
C ASP A 97 13.79 15.05 -0.76
N GLU A 98 14.45 14.15 -1.49
CA GLU A 98 14.32 14.07 -2.95
C GLU A 98 12.89 13.77 -3.41
N ILE A 99 12.15 12.91 -2.70
CA ILE A 99 10.73 12.66 -2.99
C ILE A 99 9.92 13.93 -2.71
N ALA A 100 10.16 14.63 -1.60
CA ALA A 100 9.46 15.87 -1.28
C ALA A 100 9.69 16.94 -2.35
N TYR A 101 10.95 17.12 -2.78
CA TYR A 101 11.29 18.02 -3.88
C TYR A 101 10.60 17.62 -5.19
N GLY A 102 10.66 16.35 -5.56
CA GLY A 102 10.00 15.84 -6.76
C GLY A 102 8.49 16.05 -6.75
N LEU A 103 7.84 15.90 -5.59
CA LEU A 103 6.41 16.21 -5.44
C LEU A 103 6.17 17.70 -5.67
N ILE A 104 6.90 18.59 -5.00
CA ILE A 104 6.74 20.05 -5.16
C ILE A 104 6.89 20.48 -6.64
N GLU A 105 7.88 19.94 -7.33
CA GLU A 105 8.17 20.27 -8.73
C GLU A 105 7.21 19.61 -9.74
N SER A 106 6.44 18.59 -9.35
CA SER A 106 5.56 17.84 -10.26
C SER A 106 4.36 18.64 -10.81
N GLY A 107 4.11 19.85 -10.29
CA GLY A 107 2.97 20.69 -10.67
C GLY A 107 1.62 20.20 -10.15
N THR A 108 1.57 19.08 -9.41
CA THR A 108 0.37 18.64 -8.69
C THR A 108 0.15 19.52 -7.45
N THR A 109 -1.11 19.73 -7.05
CA THR A 109 -1.45 20.68 -5.97
C THR A 109 -1.90 19.98 -4.68
N SER A 110 -2.04 18.66 -4.68
CA SER A 110 -2.54 17.91 -3.52
C SER A 110 -1.93 16.51 -3.45
N TYR A 111 -1.38 16.18 -2.28
CA TYR A 111 -0.68 14.92 -2.02
C TYR A 111 -1.15 14.35 -0.68
N GLY A 112 -1.37 13.04 -0.64
CA GLY A 112 -1.49 12.29 0.61
C GLY A 112 -0.28 11.37 0.74
N TRP A 113 0.62 11.64 1.70
CA TRP A 113 1.85 10.85 1.87
C TRP A 113 1.88 10.17 3.23
N ALA A 114 1.85 8.84 3.23
CA ALA A 114 2.13 8.02 4.41
C ALA A 114 3.65 7.81 4.53
N VAL A 115 4.30 8.59 5.38
CA VAL A 115 5.76 8.55 5.61
C VAL A 115 6.07 8.11 7.04
N GLY A 116 6.94 7.11 7.18
CA GLY A 116 7.45 6.65 8.46
C GLY A 116 8.72 7.42 8.88
N PRO A 117 9.18 7.24 10.13
CA PRO A 117 10.42 7.85 10.59
C PRO A 117 11.61 7.39 9.72
N PRO A 118 12.55 8.30 9.37
CA PRO A 118 13.70 7.95 8.54
C PRO A 118 14.64 6.98 9.27
N LYS A 119 15.32 6.13 8.50
CA LYS A 119 16.26 5.13 9.03
C LYS A 119 17.46 5.75 9.75
N ASP A 120 17.92 6.89 9.28
CA ASP A 120 19.11 7.63 9.74
C ASP A 120 18.73 8.90 10.53
N TYR A 121 17.50 8.97 11.03
CA TYR A 121 17.07 10.12 11.83
C TYR A 121 17.75 10.11 13.21
N GLY A 122 18.74 10.99 13.39
CA GLY A 122 19.51 11.16 14.62
C GLY A 122 18.77 11.83 15.79
N GLY A 123 17.45 12.02 15.68
CA GLY A 123 16.62 12.78 16.63
C GLY A 123 16.55 14.27 16.30
N PHE A 124 15.53 14.96 16.84
CA PHE A 124 15.49 16.42 16.80
C PHE A 124 16.64 16.96 17.65
N PRO A 125 17.40 17.99 17.20
CA PRO A 125 18.36 18.65 18.08
C PRO A 125 17.63 19.09 19.34
N SER A 126 18.13 18.71 20.52
CA SER A 126 17.50 19.14 21.76
C SER A 126 17.56 20.65 21.80
N SER A 127 16.40 21.30 21.79
CA SER A 127 16.29 22.73 22.04
C SER A 127 16.64 22.98 23.51
N SER A 128 17.93 23.08 23.79
CA SER A 128 18.43 23.77 24.97
C SER A 128 18.46 25.26 24.63
N MET A 129 17.37 25.95 24.98
CA MET A 129 17.35 27.37 25.31
C MET A 129 17.03 27.50 26.79
#